data_AF-A0A9C9WAQ5-F1
#
_entry.id   AF-A0A9C9WAQ5-F1
#
_cell.length_a   1.000
_cell.length_b   1.000
_cell.length_c   1.000
_cell.angle_alpha   90.00
_cell.angle_beta   90.00
_cell.angle_gamma   90.00
#
_symmetry.space_group_name_H-M   'P 1'
#
loop_
_entity.id
_entity.type
_entity.pdbx_description
1 polymer ?
#
loop_
_entity_poly.entity_id
_entity_poly.type
_entity_poly.pdbx_seq_one_letter_code
_entity_poly.pdbx_strand_id
1 'polypeptide(L)'
;MFRSIAIVMLLVFSSSVFAGGPAFKDGLKLYLKGEVSQALEIWKKLADAGDVKSQKQLGQYYLTDHEHRNFEQAIEWYRKASLQGDKQAAGYLRNAQAIYASWKELAAELGSEAAYETITFREHLQEGDETHCGFVVEVKSKVVLIQTPGQVRWFRKGDVYRPEDKRCAVGV
;
A
#
# COMPACT_ATOMS: atom_id res chain seq x y z
N MET A 1 32.44 -58.18 4.22
CA MET A 1 31.97 -57.65 5.53
C MET A 1 31.58 -56.20 5.31
N PHE A 2 30.28 -55.92 5.43
CA PHE A 2 29.65 -54.64 5.11
C PHE A 2 30.13 -53.54 6.06
N ARG A 3 30.62 -52.41 5.52
CA ARG A 3 30.81 -51.17 6.29
C ARG A 3 29.66 -50.22 5.95
N SER A 4 28.79 -50.05 6.93
CA SER A 4 27.53 -49.32 6.87
C SER A 4 27.71 -47.86 6.46
N ILE A 5 27.00 -47.45 5.41
CA ILE A 5 26.78 -46.05 5.04
C ILE A 5 25.73 -45.51 6.02
N ALA A 6 26.15 -44.67 6.96
CA ALA A 6 25.22 -43.96 7.84
C ALA A 6 24.66 -42.74 7.09
N ILE A 7 23.54 -42.92 6.40
CA ILE A 7 22.74 -41.82 5.85
C ILE A 7 22.05 -41.14 7.04
N VAL A 8 22.62 -40.03 7.50
CA VAL A 8 21.96 -39.12 8.44
C VAL A 8 20.88 -38.37 7.67
N MET A 9 19.66 -38.93 7.64
CA MET A 9 18.47 -38.20 7.21
C MET A 9 18.15 -37.14 8.26
N LEU A 10 18.68 -35.94 8.09
CA LEU A 10 18.20 -34.75 8.77
C LEU A 10 16.78 -34.48 8.28
N LEU A 11 15.80 -34.92 9.06
CA LEU A 11 14.40 -34.53 8.92
C LEU A 11 14.31 -33.02 9.15
N VAL A 12 14.31 -32.27 8.05
CA VAL A 12 13.85 -30.89 8.06
C VAL A 12 12.36 -30.97 8.38
N PHE A 13 12.01 -30.81 9.66
CA PHE A 13 10.64 -30.52 10.07
C PHE A 13 10.29 -29.16 9.47
N SER A 14 9.85 -29.15 8.21
CA SER A 14 9.09 -28.03 7.68
C SER A 14 7.76 -28.06 8.42
N SER A 15 7.71 -27.42 9.59
CA SER A 15 6.44 -27.08 10.20
C SER A 15 5.77 -26.09 9.28
N SER A 16 5.03 -26.61 8.30
CA SER A 16 4.06 -25.85 7.52
C SER A 16 2.96 -25.46 8.48
N VAL A 17 3.22 -24.42 9.28
CA VAL A 17 2.20 -23.85 10.15
C VAL A 17 1.15 -23.22 9.24
N PHE A 18 -0.04 -23.75 9.42
CA PHE A 18 -1.31 -23.50 8.76
C PHE A 18 -1.51 -22.04 8.29
N ALA A 19 -1.73 -21.86 6.99
CA ALA A 19 -2.15 -20.60 6.40
C ALA A 19 -3.55 -20.19 6.92
N GLY A 20 -3.63 -19.12 7.71
CA GLY A 20 -4.85 -18.35 8.01
C GLY A 20 -5.93 -19.09 8.81
N GLY A 21 -5.58 -19.64 9.97
CA GLY A 21 -6.49 -20.30 10.91
C GLY A 21 -7.48 -19.36 11.65
N PRO A 22 -8.18 -19.85 12.69
CA PRO A 22 -9.18 -19.09 13.47
C PRO A 22 -8.67 -17.74 13.98
N ALA A 23 -7.41 -17.67 14.43
CA ALA A 23 -6.79 -16.45 14.95
C ALA A 23 -6.80 -15.29 13.93
N PHE A 24 -6.63 -15.56 12.62
CA PHE A 24 -6.73 -14.52 11.61
C PHE A 24 -8.14 -13.90 11.57
N LYS A 25 -9.17 -14.76 11.67
CA LYS A 25 -10.58 -14.34 11.67
C LYS A 25 -10.91 -13.53 12.92
N ASP A 26 -10.32 -13.84 14.06
CA ASP A 26 -10.51 -13.08 15.29
C ASP A 26 -9.95 -11.66 15.14
N GLY A 27 -8.75 -11.52 14.57
CA GLY A 27 -8.19 -10.21 14.22
C GLY A 27 -9.09 -9.45 13.24
N LEU A 28 -9.57 -10.11 12.19
CA LEU A 28 -10.50 -9.50 11.23
C LEU A 28 -11.81 -9.04 11.87
N LYS A 29 -12.37 -9.84 12.79
CA LYS A 29 -13.59 -9.49 13.50
C LYS A 29 -13.41 -8.24 14.35
N LEU A 30 -12.27 -8.11 15.04
CA LEU A 30 -11.94 -6.91 15.82
C LEU A 30 -11.76 -5.70 14.91
N TYR A 31 -11.07 -5.87 13.78
CA TYR A 31 -10.89 -4.81 12.80
C TYR A 31 -12.24 -4.27 12.29
N LEU A 32 -13.16 -5.17 11.92
CA LEU A 32 -14.50 -4.80 11.44
C LEU A 32 -15.38 -4.15 12.52
N LYS A 33 -15.06 -4.35 13.80
CA LYS A 33 -15.72 -3.66 14.93
C LYS A 33 -15.12 -2.30 15.25
N GLY A 34 -14.04 -1.90 14.58
CA GLY A 34 -13.27 -0.69 14.90
C GLY A 34 -12.26 -0.86 16.02
N GLU A 35 -12.07 -2.08 16.54
CA GLU A 35 -11.04 -2.40 17.54
C GLU A 35 -9.67 -2.62 16.86
N VAL A 36 -9.23 -1.61 16.09
CA VAL A 36 -8.11 -1.70 15.14
C VAL A 36 -6.81 -2.11 15.84
N SER A 37 -6.47 -1.49 16.97
CA SER A 37 -5.22 -1.79 17.68
C SER A 37 -5.12 -3.26 18.11
N GLN A 38 -6.22 -3.85 18.59
CA GLN A 38 -6.24 -5.26 18.98
C GLN A 38 -6.13 -6.18 17.76
N ALA A 39 -6.80 -5.83 16.65
CA ALA A 39 -6.68 -6.56 15.39
C ALA A 39 -5.23 -6.58 14.87
N LEU A 40 -4.56 -5.43 14.92
CA LEU A 40 -3.16 -5.29 14.50
C LEU A 40 -2.22 -6.10 15.38
N GLU A 41 -2.46 -6.15 16.69
CA GLU A 41 -1.65 -6.98 17.59
C GLU A 41 -1.75 -8.47 17.21
N ILE A 42 -2.96 -8.96 16.93
CA ILE A 42 -3.19 -10.34 16.49
C ILE A 42 -2.50 -10.58 15.14
N TRP A 43 -2.73 -9.70 14.17
CA TRP A 43 -2.11 -9.84 12.84
C TRP A 43 -0.60 -9.72 12.90
N LYS A 44 -0.02 -8.90 13.78
CA LYS A 44 1.43 -8.79 13.96
C LYS A 44 2.03 -10.12 14.41
N LYS A 45 1.46 -10.74 15.44
CA LYS A 45 1.91 -12.05 15.94
C LYS A 45 1.86 -13.12 14.85
N LEU A 46 0.76 -13.17 14.09
CA LEU A 46 0.59 -14.13 12.99
C LEU A 46 1.55 -13.86 11.83
N ALA A 47 1.72 -12.59 11.45
CA ALA A 47 2.62 -12.19 10.37
C ALA A 47 4.09 -12.49 10.70
N ASP A 48 4.49 -12.28 11.95
CA ASP A 48 5.82 -12.64 12.45
C ASP A 48 6.05 -14.16 12.44
N ALA A 49 4.99 -14.95 12.63
CA ALA A 49 5.02 -16.41 12.47
C ALA A 49 4.95 -16.89 11.01
N GLY A 50 4.94 -15.97 10.04
CA GLY A 50 4.93 -16.31 8.61
C GLY A 50 3.56 -16.31 7.95
N ASP A 51 2.46 -16.01 8.66
CA ASP A 51 1.12 -16.03 8.06
C ASP A 51 0.99 -14.99 6.94
N VAL A 52 0.88 -15.48 5.71
CA VAL A 52 0.81 -14.66 4.50
C VAL A 52 -0.40 -13.72 4.51
N LYS A 53 -1.54 -14.14 5.08
CA LYS A 53 -2.74 -13.29 5.10
C LYS A 53 -2.52 -12.10 6.03
N SER A 54 -2.02 -12.33 7.24
CA SER A 54 -1.68 -11.28 8.19
C SER A 54 -0.57 -10.36 7.70
N GLN A 55 0.45 -10.88 7.02
CA GLN A 55 1.46 -10.04 6.37
C GLN A 55 0.82 -9.10 5.34
N LYS A 56 -0.09 -9.60 4.50
CA LYS A 56 -0.83 -8.73 3.57
C LYS A 56 -1.68 -7.68 4.29
N GLN A 57 -2.38 -8.05 5.37
CA GLN A 57 -3.22 -7.10 6.11
C GLN A 57 -2.40 -5.99 6.79
N LEU A 58 -1.24 -6.32 7.36
CA LEU A 58 -0.34 -5.29 7.89
C LEU A 58 0.20 -4.41 6.77
N GLY A 59 0.57 -5.01 5.64
CA GLY A 59 1.00 -4.27 4.45
C GLY A 59 -0.06 -3.26 4.00
N GLN A 60 -1.32 -3.66 4.00
CA GLN A 60 -2.44 -2.79 3.62
C GLN A 60 -2.68 -1.71 4.65
N TYR A 61 -2.70 -2.06 5.93
CA TYR A 61 -2.86 -1.11 7.02
C TYR A 61 -1.82 0.02 6.95
N TYR A 62 -0.53 -0.32 6.86
CA TYR A 62 0.54 0.68 6.78
C TYR A 62 0.54 1.47 5.45
N LEU A 63 -0.12 0.96 4.40
CA LEU A 63 -0.22 1.67 3.14
C LEU A 63 -1.35 2.73 3.17
N THR A 64 -2.47 2.42 3.81
CA THR A 64 -3.72 3.20 3.67
C THR A 64 -4.16 3.93 4.94
N ASP A 65 -3.70 3.54 6.12
CA ASP A 65 -4.11 4.19 7.37
C ASP A 65 -3.55 5.60 7.47
N HIS A 66 -4.40 6.61 7.63
CA HIS A 66 -3.96 8.00 7.62
C HIS A 66 -3.01 8.36 8.78
N GLU A 67 -3.24 7.80 9.96
CA GLU A 67 -2.50 8.12 11.18
C GLU A 67 -1.19 7.33 11.27
N HIS A 68 -1.20 6.07 10.85
CA HIS A 68 -0.10 5.14 11.04
C HIS A 68 0.60 4.74 9.75
N ARG A 69 0.33 5.45 8.64
CA ARG A 69 0.97 5.18 7.35
C ARG A 69 2.48 5.03 7.48
N ASN A 70 3.02 4.01 6.84
CA ASN A 70 4.44 3.78 6.73
C ASN A 70 4.70 2.94 5.48
N PHE A 71 5.08 3.61 4.40
CA PHE A 71 5.29 2.96 3.11
C PHE A 71 6.40 1.90 3.14
N GLU A 72 7.43 2.11 3.94
CA GLU A 72 8.54 1.17 4.08
C GLU A 72 8.10 -0.10 4.78
N GLN A 73 7.31 0.03 5.86
CA GLN A 73 6.71 -1.12 6.52
C GLN A 73 5.70 -1.84 5.61
N ALA A 74 4.89 -1.12 4.86
CA ALA A 74 3.98 -1.71 3.88
C ALA A 74 4.74 -2.56 2.85
N ILE A 75 5.78 -1.99 2.25
CA ILE A 75 6.67 -2.66 1.28
C ILE A 75 7.30 -3.90 1.91
N GLU A 76 7.79 -3.82 3.14
CA GLU A 76 8.44 -4.95 3.81
C GLU A 76 7.46 -6.10 4.08
N TRP A 77 6.24 -5.80 4.56
CA TRP A 77 5.23 -6.82 4.77
C TRP A 77 4.76 -7.49 3.48
N TYR A 78 4.52 -6.71 2.44
CA TYR A 78 4.17 -7.27 1.13
C TYR A 78 5.32 -8.06 0.51
N ARG A 79 6.57 -7.63 0.71
CA ARG A 79 7.75 -8.40 0.29
C ARG A 79 7.81 -9.75 0.97
N LYS A 80 7.63 -9.83 2.28
CA LYS A 80 7.60 -11.10 3.02
C LYS A 80 6.53 -12.05 2.47
N ALA A 81 5.30 -11.54 2.26
CA ALA A 81 4.22 -12.35 1.70
C ALA A 81 4.50 -12.79 0.25
N SER A 82 5.09 -11.90 -0.57
CA SER A 82 5.48 -12.19 -1.95
C SER A 82 6.59 -13.25 -2.04
N LEU A 83 7.58 -13.23 -1.14
CA LEU A 83 8.66 -14.23 -1.10
C LEU A 83 8.15 -15.64 -0.77
N GLN A 84 6.99 -15.73 -0.12
CA GLN A 84 6.28 -17.00 0.12
C GLN A 84 5.42 -17.45 -1.09
N GLY A 85 5.49 -16.74 -2.22
CA GLY A 85 4.79 -17.10 -3.46
C GLY A 85 3.37 -16.53 -3.60
N ASP A 86 2.92 -15.65 -2.70
CA ASP A 86 1.61 -15.01 -2.83
C ASP A 86 1.61 -13.98 -3.97
N LYS A 87 0.91 -14.34 -5.06
CA LYS A 87 0.82 -13.51 -6.27
C LYS A 87 0.10 -12.18 -6.03
N GLN A 88 -0.85 -12.12 -5.09
CA GLN A 88 -1.53 -10.87 -4.77
C GLN A 88 -0.57 -9.93 -4.03
N ALA A 89 0.20 -10.45 -3.08
CA ALA A 89 1.22 -9.70 -2.37
C ALA A 89 2.30 -9.15 -3.31
N ALA A 90 2.69 -9.88 -4.35
CA ALA A 90 3.59 -9.35 -5.38
C ALA A 90 2.99 -8.13 -6.11
N GLY A 91 1.69 -8.18 -6.42
CA GLY A 91 0.95 -7.05 -6.99
C GLY A 91 0.89 -5.86 -6.04
N TYR A 92 0.58 -6.09 -4.77
CA TYR A 92 0.54 -5.06 -3.73
C TYR A 92 1.91 -4.45 -3.45
N LEU A 93 2.98 -5.26 -3.45
CA LEU A 93 4.35 -4.80 -3.32
C LEU A 93 4.70 -3.82 -4.43
N ARG A 94 4.41 -4.18 -5.69
CA ARG A 94 4.68 -3.31 -6.84
C ARG A 94 3.90 -1.99 -6.73
N ASN A 95 2.65 -2.04 -6.28
CA ASN A 95 1.84 -0.85 -6.06
C ASN A 95 2.42 0.04 -4.96
N ALA A 96 2.74 -0.55 -3.80
CA ALA A 96 3.31 0.17 -2.66
C ALA A 96 4.66 0.82 -3.01
N GLN A 97 5.50 0.14 -3.80
CA GLN A 97 6.76 0.71 -4.30
C GLN A 97 6.54 1.90 -5.23
N ALA A 98 5.56 1.81 -6.13
CA ALA A 98 5.22 2.92 -7.02
C ALA A 98 4.70 4.14 -6.24
N ILE A 99 3.80 3.91 -5.28
CA ILE A 99 3.28 4.96 -4.39
C ILE A 99 4.42 5.58 -3.58
N TYR A 100 5.31 4.77 -3.00
CA TYR A 100 6.46 5.27 -2.23
C TYR A 100 7.42 6.11 -3.07
N ALA A 101 7.68 5.71 -4.32
CA ALA A 101 8.51 6.48 -5.24
C ALA A 101 7.90 7.85 -5.54
N SER A 102 6.61 7.89 -5.91
CA SER A 102 5.88 9.14 -6.14
C SER A 102 5.81 10.01 -4.88
N TRP A 103 5.59 9.40 -3.72
CA TRP A 103 5.61 10.11 -2.45
C TRP A 103 6.96 10.74 -2.18
N LYS A 104 8.05 10.01 -2.38
CA LYS A 104 9.40 10.49 -2.09
C LYS A 104 9.75 11.73 -2.92
N GLU A 105 9.35 11.75 -4.19
CA GLU A 105 9.49 12.92 -5.07
C GLU A 105 8.66 14.10 -4.54
N LEU A 106 7.37 13.90 -4.26
CA LEU A 106 6.49 14.94 -3.72
C LEU A 106 6.97 15.46 -2.36
N ALA A 107 7.44 14.58 -1.49
CA ALA A 107 7.87 14.92 -0.13
C ALA A 107 9.14 15.76 -0.13
N ALA A 108 10.04 15.54 -1.09
CA ALA A 108 11.22 16.38 -1.27
C ALA A 108 10.85 17.84 -1.60
N GLU A 109 9.69 18.06 -2.22
CA GLU A 109 9.27 19.38 -2.66
C GLU A 109 8.21 20.04 -1.76
N LEU A 110 7.29 19.25 -1.20
CA LEU A 110 6.13 19.71 -0.43
C LEU A 110 6.24 19.43 1.08
N GLY A 111 7.17 18.57 1.48
CA GLY A 111 7.18 17.95 2.80
C GLY A 111 6.30 16.70 2.88
N SER A 112 6.59 15.85 3.87
CA SER A 112 5.99 14.52 3.99
C SER A 112 4.46 14.54 4.14
N GLU A 113 3.90 15.46 4.93
CA GLU A 113 2.46 15.52 5.20
C GLU A 113 1.68 15.84 3.92
N ALA A 114 1.97 17.00 3.32
CA ALA A 114 1.34 17.46 2.09
C ALA A 114 1.48 16.45 0.94
N ALA A 115 2.65 15.82 0.79
CA ALA A 115 2.88 14.83 -0.26
C ALA A 115 1.90 13.64 -0.22
N TYR A 116 1.58 13.14 0.96
CA TYR A 116 0.61 12.04 1.06
C TYR A 116 -0.81 12.52 0.87
N GLU A 117 -1.18 13.65 1.43
CA GLU A 117 -2.52 14.17 1.24
C GLU A 117 -2.76 14.43 -0.27
N THR A 118 -1.75 14.91 -1.01
CA THR A 118 -1.79 15.01 -2.47
C THR A 118 -1.98 13.62 -3.12
N ILE A 119 -1.30 12.56 -2.66
CA ILE A 119 -1.51 11.19 -3.17
C ILE A 119 -2.94 10.71 -2.91
N THR A 120 -3.43 10.84 -1.69
CA THR A 120 -4.81 10.46 -1.31
C THR A 120 -5.84 11.22 -2.13
N PHE A 121 -5.66 12.53 -2.27
CA PHE A 121 -6.53 13.37 -3.09
C PHE A 121 -6.55 12.90 -4.54
N ARG A 122 -5.37 12.62 -5.11
CA ARG A 122 -5.31 12.04 -6.45
C ARG A 122 -6.12 10.76 -6.49
N GLU A 123 -5.89 9.79 -5.60
CA GLU A 123 -6.63 8.52 -5.61
C GLU A 123 -8.16 8.72 -5.62
N HIS A 124 -8.67 9.69 -4.87
CA HIS A 124 -10.11 9.95 -4.70
C HIS A 124 -10.68 11.07 -5.58
N LEU A 125 -9.91 11.64 -6.49
CA LEU A 125 -10.33 12.75 -7.36
C LEU A 125 -11.58 12.41 -8.18
N GLN A 126 -12.56 13.30 -8.18
CA GLN A 126 -13.88 13.14 -8.82
C GLN A 126 -14.17 14.26 -9.82
N GLU A 127 -15.12 14.00 -10.72
CA GLU A 127 -15.70 15.05 -11.57
C GLU A 127 -16.42 16.08 -10.70
N GLY A 128 -16.18 17.37 -10.98
CA GLY A 128 -16.69 18.46 -10.15
C GLY A 128 -15.74 18.94 -9.05
N ASP A 129 -14.66 18.22 -8.76
CA ASP A 129 -13.67 18.68 -7.79
C ASP A 129 -12.92 19.91 -8.30
N GLU A 130 -12.64 20.85 -7.40
CA GLU A 130 -11.65 21.89 -7.64
C GLU A 130 -10.25 21.35 -7.31
N THR A 131 -9.29 21.73 -8.13
CA THR A 131 -7.87 21.48 -7.90
C THR A 131 -7.15 22.82 -7.95
N HIS A 132 -5.93 22.88 -7.45
CA HIS A 132 -5.09 24.06 -7.69
C HIS A 132 -4.82 24.29 -9.19
N CYS A 133 -5.05 23.27 -10.03
CA CYS A 133 -4.90 23.33 -11.48
C CYS A 133 -6.14 23.76 -12.26
N GLY A 134 -7.30 23.90 -11.61
CA GLY A 134 -8.59 24.21 -12.25
C GLY A 134 -9.69 23.22 -11.89
N PHE A 135 -10.80 23.27 -12.63
CA PHE A 135 -12.00 22.47 -12.37
C PHE A 135 -11.96 21.12 -13.09
N VAL A 136 -12.24 20.04 -12.37
CA VAL A 136 -12.21 18.68 -12.93
C VAL A 136 -13.49 18.40 -13.73
N VAL A 137 -13.33 18.15 -15.03
CA VAL A 137 -14.42 17.89 -15.97
C VAL A 137 -14.66 16.39 -16.17
N GLU A 138 -13.60 15.61 -16.30
CA GLU A 138 -13.69 14.17 -16.56
C GLU A 138 -12.51 13.43 -15.92
N VAL A 139 -12.77 12.34 -15.18
CA VAL A 139 -11.71 11.54 -14.54
C VAL A 139 -11.60 10.18 -15.21
N LYS A 140 -10.40 9.86 -15.69
CA LYS A 140 -10.03 8.52 -16.18
C LYS A 140 -8.96 7.91 -15.27
N SER A 141 -8.68 6.62 -15.50
CA SER A 141 -7.75 5.84 -14.66
C SER A 141 -6.36 6.48 -14.50
N LYS A 142 -5.81 7.10 -15.55
CA LYS A 142 -4.46 7.70 -15.54
C LYS A 142 -4.44 9.19 -15.86
N VAL A 143 -5.53 9.72 -16.38
CA VAL A 143 -5.60 11.10 -16.87
C VAL A 143 -6.89 11.77 -16.41
N VAL A 144 -6.87 13.07 -16.33
CA VAL A 144 -8.01 13.89 -15.91
C VAL A 144 -8.13 15.10 -16.83
N LEU A 145 -9.34 15.40 -17.27
CA LEU A 145 -9.66 16.57 -18.07
C LEU A 145 -9.95 17.72 -17.11
N ILE A 146 -9.15 18.77 -17.16
CA ILE A 146 -9.31 19.93 -16.28
C ILE A 146 -9.56 21.17 -17.13
N GLN A 147 -10.60 21.91 -16.76
CA GLN A 147 -10.86 23.25 -17.26
C GLN A 147 -9.99 24.25 -16.51
N THR A 148 -9.06 24.83 -17.24
CA THR A 148 -8.15 25.90 -16.78
C THR A 148 -8.63 27.26 -17.29
N PRO A 149 -8.11 28.39 -16.77
CA PRO A 149 -8.43 29.71 -17.33
C PRO A 149 -7.98 29.81 -18.80
N GLY A 150 -8.93 29.72 -19.73
CA GLY A 150 -8.70 29.87 -21.17
C GLY A 150 -8.67 28.59 -22.01
N GLN A 151 -8.66 27.40 -21.40
CA GLN A 151 -8.70 26.13 -22.15
C GLN A 151 -9.08 24.92 -21.28
N VAL A 152 -9.55 23.86 -21.93
CA VAL A 152 -9.77 22.54 -21.32
C VAL A 152 -8.68 21.59 -21.85
N ARG A 153 -7.93 20.92 -20.99
CA ARG A 153 -6.83 20.03 -21.39
C ARG A 153 -6.71 18.79 -20.50
N TRP A 154 -6.15 17.72 -21.05
CA TRP A 154 -5.87 16.49 -20.33
C TRP A 154 -4.57 16.58 -19.54
N PHE A 155 -4.58 16.08 -18.31
CA PHE A 155 -3.46 16.00 -17.40
C PHE A 155 -3.20 14.55 -17.02
N ARG A 156 -1.95 14.19 -16.73
CA ARG A 156 -1.73 12.96 -15.97
C ARG A 156 -2.21 13.19 -14.54
N LYS A 157 -2.85 12.19 -13.97
CA LYS A 157 -3.38 12.25 -12.61
C LYS A 157 -2.28 12.51 -11.56
N GLY A 158 -1.04 12.09 -11.85
CA GLY A 158 0.15 12.38 -11.03
C GLY A 158 0.67 13.83 -11.09
N ASP A 159 0.16 14.66 -12.01
CA ASP A 159 0.57 16.06 -12.16
C ASP A 159 -0.44 17.01 -11.46
N VAL A 160 -1.50 16.47 -10.85
CA VAL A 160 -2.61 17.24 -10.26
C VAL A 160 -2.44 17.36 -8.75
N TYR A 161 -2.75 18.53 -8.20
CA TYR A 161 -2.53 18.84 -6.78
C TYR A 161 -3.83 19.35 -6.14
N ARG A 162 -3.90 19.28 -4.81
CA ARG A 162 -5.06 19.75 -4.05
C ARG A 162 -5.19 21.27 -4.12
N PRO A 163 -6.39 21.85 -3.91
CA PRO A 163 -6.59 23.30 -3.88
C PRO A 163 -5.63 24.06 -2.94
N GLU A 164 -5.29 23.48 -1.78
CA GLU A 164 -4.39 24.04 -0.77
C GLU A 164 -2.90 23.96 -1.13
N ASP A 165 -2.53 23.14 -2.11
CA ASP A 165 -1.16 23.03 -2.58
C ASP A 165 -0.79 24.29 -3.40
N LYS A 166 0.44 24.79 -3.28
CA LYS A 166 0.87 26.06 -3.89
C LYS A 166 1.30 25.98 -5.35
N ARG A 167 1.28 24.79 -5.96
CA ARG A 167 1.87 24.55 -7.28
C ARG A 167 0.94 23.76 -8.16
N CYS A 168 0.79 24.24 -9.39
CA CYS A 168 0.19 23.48 -10.46
C CYS A 168 1.32 23.10 -11.42
N ALA A 169 1.62 21.81 -11.58
CA ALA A 169 2.72 21.33 -12.43
C ALA A 169 2.44 21.42 -13.94
N VAL A 170 1.47 22.23 -14.36
CA VAL A 170 1.36 22.61 -15.76
C VAL A 170 2.05 23.93 -15.96
N GLY A 171 3.21 23.81 -16.59
CA GLY A 171 3.77 24.90 -17.36
C GLY A 171 2.70 25.54 -18.25
N VAL A 172 2.73 26.86 -18.21
CA VAL A 172 2.56 27.72 -19.39
C VAL A 172 3.35 27.17 -20.58
#